data_AF-A0A6L3ADC8-F1
#
_entry.id   AF-A0A6L3ADC8-F1
#
_cell.length_a   1.000
_cell.length_b   1.000
_cell.length_c   1.000
_cell.angle_alpha   90.00
_cell.angle_beta   90.00
_cell.angle_gamma   90.00
#
_symmetry.space_group_name_H-M   'P 1'
#
loop_
_entity.id
_entity.type
_entity.pdbx_description
1 polymer ?
#
loop_
_entity_poly.entity_id
_entity_poly.type
_entity_poly.pdbx_seq_one_letter_code
_entity_poly.pdbx_strand_id
1 'polypeptide(L)'
;MEVLQNELGWQYYGGKHYESVYTRFMQGYILPTKFGVDKRHGHLSDLIRSGQMTREQALEEIAKPPYPADLFAKDYAFVLKKFGITDEQFQAMMQEPVKTFRDYKNSEWMSRLLRRSITFARRVGLYPR
;
A
#
# COMPACT_ATOMS: atom_id res chain seq x y z
N MET A 1 -5.41 17.64 -16.48
CA MET A 1 -4.73 18.16 -15.26
C MET A 1 -4.68 19.68 -15.23
N GLU A 2 -4.45 20.35 -16.37
CA GLU A 2 -4.39 21.81 -16.44
C GLU A 2 -5.63 22.52 -15.89
N VAL A 3 -6.83 22.08 -16.25
CA VAL A 3 -8.09 22.66 -15.71
C VAL A 3 -8.13 22.60 -14.17
N LEU A 4 -7.74 21.48 -13.57
CA LEU A 4 -7.75 21.33 -12.12
C LEU A 4 -6.71 22.24 -11.43
N GLN A 5 -5.53 22.38 -12.03
CA GLN A 5 -4.47 23.24 -11.48
C GLN A 5 -4.83 24.72 -11.63
N ASN A 6 -5.29 25.12 -12.82
CA ASN A 6 -5.48 26.52 -13.19
C ASN A 6 -6.78 27.10 -12.63
N GLU A 7 -7.85 26.30 -12.57
CA GLU A 7 -9.18 26.81 -12.19
C GLU A 7 -9.59 26.44 -10.77
N LEU A 8 -9.08 25.30 -10.25
CA LEU A 8 -9.49 24.78 -8.94
C LEU A 8 -8.36 24.81 -7.90
N GLY A 9 -7.18 25.33 -8.26
CA GLY A 9 -6.02 25.44 -7.36
C GLY A 9 -5.46 24.10 -6.90
N TRP A 10 -5.74 23.02 -7.63
CA TRP A 10 -5.25 21.69 -7.29
C TRP A 10 -3.73 21.62 -7.48
N GLN A 11 -3.01 21.10 -6.48
CA GLN A 11 -1.56 20.96 -6.54
C GLN A 11 -1.16 19.53 -6.84
N TYR A 12 -0.31 19.34 -7.85
CA TYR A 12 0.24 18.01 -8.12
C TYR A 12 1.33 17.66 -7.12
N TYR A 13 1.20 16.48 -6.50
CA TYR A 13 2.05 16.00 -5.42
C TYR A 13 3.03 14.89 -5.85
N GLY A 14 3.17 14.66 -7.16
CA GLY A 14 4.27 13.87 -7.73
C GLY A 14 4.11 12.34 -7.73
N GLY A 15 2.94 11.80 -7.37
CA GLY A 15 2.71 10.35 -7.38
C GLY A 15 1.28 9.96 -7.00
N LYS A 16 0.91 8.68 -7.10
CA LYS A 16 -0.41 8.19 -6.65
C LYS A 16 -0.41 8.01 -5.13
N HIS A 17 -1.40 8.57 -4.44
CA HIS A 17 -1.54 8.55 -2.96
C HIS A 17 -0.47 9.35 -2.18
N TYR A 18 0.09 10.38 -2.81
CA TYR A 18 1.17 11.20 -2.27
C TYR A 18 0.67 12.51 -1.62
N GLU A 19 -0.63 12.62 -1.37
CA GLU A 19 -1.28 13.78 -0.72
C GLU A 19 -0.90 13.89 0.76
N SER A 20 -0.56 12.76 1.40
CA SER A 20 -0.16 12.68 2.81
C SER A 20 1.22 12.07 2.93
N VAL A 21 2.09 12.72 3.72
CA VAL A 21 3.42 12.21 4.09
C VAL A 21 3.31 10.79 4.66
N TYR A 22 2.31 10.54 5.50
CA TYR A 22 2.11 9.21 6.09
C TYR A 22 1.85 8.14 5.03
N THR A 23 0.89 8.39 4.12
CA THR A 23 0.52 7.41 3.09
C THR A 23 1.66 7.17 2.12
N ARG A 24 2.33 8.25 1.70
CA ARG A 24 3.52 8.20 0.85
C ARG A 24 4.65 7.39 1.49
N PHE A 25 4.95 7.65 2.77
CA PHE A 25 5.98 6.94 3.50
C PHE A 25 5.66 5.45 3.70
N MET A 26 4.40 5.15 4.05
CA MET A 26 3.96 3.78 4.24
C MET A 26 4.01 2.98 2.92
N GLN A 27 3.44 3.51 1.84
CA GLN A 27 3.38 2.80 0.55
C GLN A 27 4.72 2.81 -0.22
N GLY A 28 5.47 3.91 -0.15
CA GLY A 28 6.70 4.11 -0.90
C GLY A 28 7.96 3.56 -0.21
N TYR A 29 7.92 3.33 1.11
CA TYR A 29 9.07 2.84 1.85
C TYR A 29 8.78 1.62 2.73
N ILE A 30 7.83 1.71 3.68
CA ILE A 30 7.59 0.62 4.64
C ILE A 30 7.14 -0.66 3.94
N LEU A 31 6.11 -0.60 3.09
CA LEU A 31 5.59 -1.77 2.38
C LEU A 31 6.62 -2.44 1.46
N PRO A 32 7.29 -1.73 0.54
CA PRO A 32 8.26 -2.38 -0.35
C PRO A 32 9.49 -2.90 0.41
N THR A 33 9.99 -2.17 1.40
CA THR A 33 11.24 -2.52 2.10
C THR A 33 11.03 -3.62 3.14
N LYS A 34 10.01 -3.51 4.00
CA LYS A 34 9.76 -4.49 5.07
C LYS A 34 8.93 -5.67 4.59
N PHE A 35 7.87 -5.41 3.82
CA PHE A 35 6.86 -6.42 3.50
C PHE A 35 6.97 -6.98 2.07
N GLY A 36 7.85 -6.44 1.23
CA GLY A 36 7.95 -6.82 -0.18
C GLY A 36 6.68 -6.52 -0.99
N VAL A 37 5.85 -5.58 -0.54
CA VAL A 37 4.57 -5.24 -1.18
C VAL A 37 4.71 -3.90 -1.90
N ASP A 38 4.81 -3.95 -3.23
CA ASP A 38 4.76 -2.74 -4.06
C ASP A 38 3.35 -2.51 -4.60
N LYS A 39 2.71 -1.41 -4.15
CA LYS A 39 1.36 -1.03 -4.56
C LYS A 39 1.26 -0.58 -6.02
N ARG A 40 2.39 -0.25 -6.67
CA ARG A 40 2.43 0.12 -8.09
C ARG A 40 1.98 -1.04 -8.98
N HIS A 41 2.21 -2.30 -8.60
CA HIS A 41 1.80 -3.45 -9.42
C HIS A 41 0.31 -3.46 -9.74
N GLY A 42 -0.55 -3.22 -8.74
CA GLY A 42 -2.00 -3.19 -8.95
C GLY A 42 -2.40 -2.04 -9.87
N HIS A 43 -1.88 -0.85 -9.60
CA HIS A 43 -2.17 0.32 -10.43
C HIS A 43 -1.72 0.17 -11.88
N LEU A 44 -0.50 -0.33 -12.11
CA LEU A 44 0.04 -0.51 -13.45
C LEU A 44 -0.70 -1.63 -14.19
N SER A 45 -1.15 -2.68 -13.48
CA SER A 45 -2.01 -3.71 -14.07
C SER A 45 -3.34 -3.15 -14.57
N ASP A 46 -3.94 -2.21 -13.82
CA ASP A 46 -5.16 -1.53 -14.26
C ASP A 46 -4.91 -0.69 -15.53
N LEU A 47 -3.77 0.01 -15.61
CA LEU A 47 -3.39 0.80 -16.79
C LEU A 47 -3.11 -0.06 -18.03
N ILE A 48 -2.52 -1.24 -17.83
CA ILE A 48 -2.34 -2.23 -18.91
C ILE A 48 -3.72 -2.70 -19.39
N ARG A 49 -4.61 -3.05 -18.46
CA ARG A 49 -5.95 -3.54 -18.78
C ARG A 49 -6.79 -2.48 -19.51
N SER A 50 -6.61 -1.20 -19.20
CA SER A 50 -7.32 -0.10 -19.86
C SER A 50 -6.68 0.35 -21.19
N GLY A 51 -5.54 -0.23 -21.59
CA GLY A 51 -4.81 0.15 -22.80
C GLY A 51 -4.07 1.49 -22.70
N GLN A 52 -3.94 2.06 -21.49
CA GLN A 52 -3.24 3.33 -21.25
C GLN A 52 -1.72 3.17 -21.13
N MET A 53 -1.24 1.94 -20.94
CA MET A 53 0.18 1.62 -20.77
C MET A 53 0.47 0.21 -21.30
N THR A 54 1.66 -0.01 -21.85
CA THR A 54 2.15 -1.34 -22.24
C THR A 54 2.78 -2.07 -21.05
N ARG A 55 2.90 -3.40 -21.14
CA ARG A 55 3.57 -4.19 -20.09
C ARG A 55 5.04 -3.79 -19.94
N GLU A 56 5.70 -3.47 -21.04
CA GLU A 56 7.11 -3.07 -21.11
C GLU A 56 7.32 -1.77 -20.35
N GLN A 57 6.49 -0.76 -20.61
CA GLN A 57 6.50 0.51 -19.87
C GLN A 57 6.23 0.32 -18.37
N ALA A 58 5.31 -0.58 -18.00
CA ALA A 58 5.03 -0.88 -16.60
C ALA A 58 6.23 -1.52 -15.89
N LEU A 59 6.97 -2.40 -16.58
CA LEU A 59 8.19 -3.01 -16.03
C LEU A 59 9.31 -1.98 -15.86
N GLU A 60 9.49 -1.08 -16.84
CA GLU A 60 10.42 0.05 -16.72
C GLU A 60 10.08 0.94 -15.53
N GLU A 61 8.79 1.20 -15.29
CA GLU A 61 8.34 2.02 -14.17
C GLU A 61 8.55 1.32 -12.81
N ILE A 62 8.30 0.02 -12.71
CA ILE A 62 8.57 -0.77 -11.50
C ILE A 62 10.06 -0.81 -11.17
N ALA A 63 10.93 -0.84 -12.18
CA ALA A 63 12.38 -0.86 -11.99
C ALA A 63 12.91 0.46 -11.39
N LYS A 64 12.17 1.57 -11.53
CA LYS A 64 12.52 2.83 -10.87
C LYS A 64 12.26 2.75 -9.36
N PRO A 65 13.04 3.46 -8.54
CA PRO A 65 12.74 3.58 -7.11
C PRO A 65 11.32 4.10 -6.90
N PRO A 66 10.55 3.51 -5.96
CA PRO A 66 9.18 3.95 -5.69
C PRO A 66 9.11 5.32 -5.03
N TYR A 67 10.26 5.88 -4.62
CA TYR A 67 10.35 7.05 -3.77
C TYR A 67 11.58 7.90 -4.16
N PRO A 68 11.42 9.17 -4.59
CA PRO A 68 12.54 10.08 -4.81
C PRO A 68 13.38 10.32 -3.55
N ALA A 69 14.71 10.27 -3.67
CA ALA A 69 15.65 10.30 -2.53
C ALA A 69 15.52 11.58 -1.68
N ASP A 70 15.46 12.76 -2.30
CA ASP A 70 15.35 14.03 -1.58
C ASP A 70 14.04 14.16 -0.79
N LEU A 71 12.95 13.63 -1.36
CA LEU A 71 11.63 13.63 -0.72
C LEU A 71 11.61 12.62 0.43
N PHE A 72 12.20 11.44 0.21
CA PHE A 72 12.34 10.42 1.24
C PHE A 72 13.10 10.95 2.46
N ALA A 73 14.26 11.61 2.27
CA ALA A 73 15.05 12.14 3.38
C ALA A 73 14.25 13.15 4.24
N LYS A 74 13.50 14.04 3.59
CA LYS A 74 12.62 15.02 4.28
C LYS A 74 11.50 14.34 5.04
N ASP A 75 10.80 13.41 4.39
CA ASP A 75 9.68 12.71 4.99
C ASP A 75 10.11 11.76 6.10
N TYR A 76 11.26 11.11 5.97
CA TYR A 76 11.83 10.23 6.98
C TYR A 76 12.08 11.00 8.28
N ALA A 77 12.79 12.12 8.21
CA ALA A 77 13.03 12.98 9.36
C ALA A 77 11.72 13.51 9.97
N PHE A 78 10.76 13.90 9.12
CA PHE A 78 9.44 14.36 9.57
C PHE A 78 8.66 13.26 10.30
N VAL A 79 8.64 12.04 9.77
CA VAL A 79 7.92 10.90 10.34
C VAL A 79 8.51 10.50 11.70
N LEU A 80 9.83 10.35 11.81
CA LEU A 80 10.49 10.03 13.08
C LEU A 80 10.15 11.08 14.16
N LYS A 81 10.26 12.36 13.81
CA LYS A 81 9.88 13.47 14.69
C LYS A 81 8.40 13.40 15.09
N LYS A 82 7.50 13.14 14.14
CA LYS A 82 6.06 13.12 14.38
C LYS A 82 5.63 11.94 15.26
N PHE A 83 6.32 10.80 15.14
CA PHE A 83 6.07 9.60 15.94
C PHE A 83 6.83 9.56 17.26
N GLY A 84 7.78 10.48 17.47
CA GLY A 84 8.55 10.55 18.71
C GLY A 84 9.47 9.35 18.91
N ILE A 85 10.01 8.81 17.81
CA ILE A 85 10.91 7.64 17.81
C ILE A 85 12.27 8.02 17.23
N THR A 86 13.33 7.36 17.70
CA THR A 86 14.68 7.54 17.15
C THR A 86 14.87 6.75 15.86
N ASP A 87 15.93 7.07 15.12
CA ASP A 87 16.31 6.32 13.94
C ASP A 87 16.58 4.84 14.28
N GLU A 88 17.30 4.59 15.38
CA GLU A 88 17.66 3.25 15.81
C GLU A 88 16.41 2.42 16.17
N GLN A 89 15.44 3.03 16.87
CA GLN A 89 14.17 2.36 17.18
C GLN A 89 13.39 2.02 15.91
N PHE A 90 13.34 2.95 14.95
CA PHE A 90 12.66 2.72 13.69
C PHE A 90 13.34 1.63 12.85
N GLN A 91 14.67 1.66 12.75
CA GLN A 91 15.44 0.64 12.06
C GLN A 91 15.29 -0.74 12.71
N ALA A 92 15.30 -0.80 14.05
CA ALA A 92 15.02 -2.04 14.78
C ALA A 92 13.63 -2.58 14.41
N MET A 93 12.59 -1.73 14.39
CA MET A 93 11.26 -2.13 13.93
C MET A 93 11.26 -2.61 12.48
N MET A 94 12.01 -1.96 11.58
CA MET A 94 12.07 -2.35 10.16
C MET A 94 12.75 -3.71 9.94
N GLN A 95 13.70 -4.07 10.81
CA GLN A 95 14.45 -5.33 10.76
C GLN A 95 13.74 -6.51 11.44
N GLU A 96 12.69 -6.26 12.24
CA GLU A 96 11.93 -7.34 12.84
C GLU A 96 11.33 -8.29 11.79
N PRO A 97 11.27 -9.60 12.08
CA PRO A 97 10.62 -10.57 11.20
C PRO A 97 9.20 -10.14 10.84
N VAL A 98 8.85 -10.27 9.56
CA VAL A 98 7.50 -10.00 9.08
C VAL A 98 6.55 -11.01 9.71
N LYS A 99 5.60 -10.50 10.51
CA LYS A 99 4.51 -11.28 11.08
C LYS A 99 3.24 -11.05 10.28
N THR A 100 2.42 -12.08 10.20
CA THR A 100 1.06 -12.08 9.67
C THR A 100 0.06 -12.12 10.81
N PHE A 101 -1.22 -11.94 10.51
CA PHE A 101 -2.27 -12.10 11.51
C PHE A 101 -2.29 -13.51 12.15
N ARG A 102 -1.71 -14.53 11.48
CA ARG A 102 -1.66 -15.92 11.96
C ARG A 102 -0.68 -16.13 13.10
N ASP A 103 0.29 -15.24 13.26
CA ASP A 103 1.29 -15.28 14.33
C ASP A 103 0.72 -14.79 15.68
N TYR A 104 -0.52 -14.32 15.68
CA TYR A 104 -1.23 -13.83 16.86
C TYR A 104 -2.51 -14.63 17.08
N LYS A 105 -2.97 -14.71 18.34
CA LYS A 105 -4.22 -15.38 18.70
C LYS A 105 -5.40 -14.72 17.95
N ASN A 106 -6.04 -15.49 17.08
CA ASN A 106 -7.19 -15.05 16.29
C ASN A 106 -8.23 -16.18 16.14
N SER A 107 -9.42 -15.84 15.64
CA SER A 107 -10.53 -16.77 15.39
C SER A 107 -10.68 -17.19 13.93
N GLU A 108 -9.62 -17.06 13.10
CA GLU A 108 -9.69 -17.32 11.65
C GLU A 108 -10.13 -18.75 11.33
N TRP A 109 -9.68 -19.72 12.12
CA TRP A 109 -10.08 -21.12 11.97
C TRP A 109 -11.60 -21.29 12.13
N MET A 110 -12.21 -20.59 13.09
CA MET A 110 -13.65 -20.61 13.35
C MET A 110 -14.40 -19.95 12.18
N SER A 111 -13.93 -18.78 11.74
CA SER A 111 -14.50 -18.09 10.58
C SER A 111 -14.45 -18.96 9.33
N ARG A 112 -13.35 -19.70 9.10
CA ARG A 112 -13.22 -20.64 7.98
C ARG A 112 -14.15 -21.83 8.08
N LEU A 113 -14.34 -22.38 9.28
CA LEU A 113 -15.27 -23.48 9.51
C LEU A 113 -16.71 -23.04 9.20
N LEU A 114 -17.13 -21.91 9.77
CA LEU A 114 -18.46 -21.36 9.58
C LEU A 114 -18.71 -20.91 8.13
N ARG A 115 -17.68 -20.44 7.42
CA ARG A 115 -17.81 -20.00 6.02
C ARG A 115 -18.40 -21.08 5.13
N ARG A 116 -18.02 -22.36 5.32
CA ARG A 116 -18.56 -23.48 4.53
C ARG A 116 -20.05 -23.68 4.81
N SER A 117 -20.44 -23.69 6.08
CA SER A 117 -21.83 -23.84 6.50
C SER A 117 -22.70 -22.66 6.03
N ILE A 118 -22.22 -21.42 6.14
CA ILE A 118 -22.92 -20.23 5.66
C ILE A 118 -23.05 -20.26 4.13
N THR A 119 -21.99 -20.64 3.42
CA THR A 119 -22.04 -20.76 1.95
C THR A 119 -23.02 -21.84 1.51
N PHE A 120 -23.07 -22.96 2.23
CA PHE A 120 -24.07 -24.01 1.99
C PHE A 120 -25.50 -23.51 2.28
N ALA A 121 -25.73 -22.88 3.43
CA ALA A 121 -27.04 -22.31 3.79
C ALA A 121 -27.52 -21.28 2.74
N ARG A 122 -26.62 -20.44 2.21
CA ARG A 122 -26.90 -19.52 1.08
C ARG A 122 -27.27 -20.24 -0.21
N ARG A 123 -26.69 -21.42 -0.46
CA ARG A 123 -26.97 -22.23 -1.65
C ARG A 123 -28.36 -22.85 -1.58
N VAL A 124 -28.77 -23.33 -0.41
CA VAL A 124 -30.06 -24.00 -0.18
C VAL A 124 -31.18 -23.04 0.24
N GLY A 125 -30.94 -21.73 0.26
CA GLY A 125 -31.94 -20.72 0.57
C GLY A 125 -32.27 -20.55 2.06
N LEU A 126 -31.52 -21.20 2.95
CA LEU A 126 -31.67 -21.07 4.41
C LEU A 126 -30.98 -19.83 5.00
N TYR A 127 -30.19 -19.12 4.19
CA TYR A 127 -29.52 -17.88 4.60
C TYR A 127 -29.47 -16.88 3.43
N PRO A 128 -29.73 -15.58 3.65
CA PRO A 128 -29.65 -14.56 2.60
C PRO A 128 -28.27 -14.51 1.93
N ARG A 129 -28.27 -14.26 0.61
CA ARG A 129 -27.05 -14.10 -0.18
C ARG A 129 -26.32 -12.82 0.16
#